data_AF-A0A3N5GCG3-F1
#
_entry.id   AF-A0A3N5GCG3-F1
#
_cell.length_a   1.000
_cell.length_b   1.000
_cell.length_c   1.000
_cell.angle_alpha   90.00
_cell.angle_beta   90.00
_cell.angle_gamma   90.00
#
_symmetry.space_group_name_H-M   'P 1'
#
loop_
_entity.id
_entity.type
_entity.pdbx_description
1 polymer ?
#
loop_
_entity_poly.entity_id
_entity_poly.type
_entity_poly.pdbx_seq_one_letter_code
_entity_poly.pdbx_strand_id
1 'polypeptide(L)'
;VDTPEALQRGLAGEVLEVRIDRAREAREAAARLPAVRRAALFGDRLHLTVASVEADGPAVEAALRQAGFAPREVHRIEPSLEDVFIERIAGAQAAEEAA
;
A
#
# COMPACT_ATOMS: atom_id res chain seq x y z
N VAL A 1 -10.46 -14.67 20.24
CA VAL A 1 -10.08 -14.72 18.81
C VAL A 1 -10.45 -13.38 18.24
N ASP A 2 -9.47 -12.62 17.74
CA ASP A 2 -9.75 -11.30 17.16
C ASP A 2 -10.63 -11.46 15.92
N THR A 3 -11.64 -10.62 15.76
CA THR A 3 -12.48 -10.65 14.55
C THR A 3 -11.73 -9.99 13.38
N PRO A 4 -12.02 -10.39 12.13
CA PRO A 4 -11.41 -9.81 10.95
C PRO A 4 -11.38 -8.27 10.92
N GLU A 5 -12.48 -7.66 11.35
CA GLU A 5 -12.67 -6.20 11.34
C GLU A 5 -11.78 -5.51 12.38
N ALA A 6 -11.56 -6.16 13.53
CA ALA A 6 -10.66 -5.64 14.56
C ALA A 6 -9.20 -5.66 14.09
N LEU A 7 -8.82 -6.69 13.33
CA LEU A 7 -7.48 -6.81 12.73
C LEU A 7 -7.26 -5.76 11.63
N GLN A 8 -8.25 -5.53 10.77
CA GLN A 8 -8.22 -4.49 9.73
C GLN A 8 -8.11 -3.09 10.31
N ARG A 9 -8.83 -2.79 11.40
CA ARG A 9 -8.73 -1.50 12.12
C ARG A 9 -7.38 -1.28 12.81
N GLY A 10 -6.62 -2.35 13.03
CA GLY A 10 -5.27 -2.27 13.58
C GLY A 10 -4.21 -1.82 12.58
N LEU A 11 -4.55 -1.74 11.28
CA LEU A 11 -3.65 -1.29 10.23
C LEU A 11 -3.42 0.22 10.35
N ALA A 12 -2.17 0.64 10.57
CA ALA A 12 -1.86 2.04 10.80
C ALA A 12 -1.77 2.82 9.48
N GLY A 13 -2.92 3.27 8.98
CA GLY A 13 -3.02 4.09 7.76
C GLY A 13 -4.27 3.79 6.95
N GLU A 14 -4.33 4.38 5.77
CA GLU A 14 -5.39 4.17 4.78
C GLU A 14 -4.83 3.49 3.54
N VAL A 15 -5.64 2.66 2.88
CA VAL A 15 -5.20 1.91 1.69
C VAL A 15 -5.75 2.56 0.43
N LEU A 16 -4.85 2.88 -0.49
CA LEU A 16 -5.12 3.35 -1.84
C LEU A 16 -4.96 2.19 -2.81
N GLU A 17 -6.02 1.81 -3.50
CA GLU A 17 -5.94 0.88 -4.62
C GLU A 17 -5.65 1.65 -5.91
N VAL A 18 -4.62 1.21 -6.63
CA VAL A 18 -4.20 1.76 -7.91
C VAL A 18 -4.18 0.66 -8.97
N ARG A 19 -5.00 0.81 -10.01
CA ARG A 19 -4.95 -0.07 -11.20
C ARG A 19 -3.93 0.48 -12.19
N ILE A 20 -2.90 -0.29 -12.50
CA ILE A 20 -1.76 0.19 -13.30
C ILE A 20 -1.13 -0.92 -14.12
N ASP A 21 -0.64 -0.57 -15.33
CA ASP A 21 0.20 -1.47 -16.09
C ASP A 21 1.58 -1.63 -15.43
N ARG A 22 2.24 -2.77 -15.67
CA ARG A 22 3.55 -3.08 -15.09
C ARG A 22 3.54 -2.95 -13.56
N ALA A 23 2.50 -3.50 -12.92
CA ALA A 23 2.24 -3.37 -11.49
C ALA A 23 3.47 -3.69 -10.62
N ARG A 24 4.31 -4.67 -11.01
CA ARG A 24 5.55 -5.00 -10.30
C ARG A 24 6.58 -3.86 -10.30
N GLU A 25 6.82 -3.25 -11.46
CA GLU A 25 7.71 -2.08 -11.57
C GLU A 25 7.11 -0.87 -10.84
N ALA A 26 5.81 -0.66 -10.98
CA ALA A 26 5.10 0.42 -10.29
C ALA A 26 5.15 0.27 -8.76
N ARG A 27 5.06 -0.97 -8.24
CA ARG A 27 5.23 -1.28 -6.82
C ARG A 27 6.60 -0.85 -6.31
N GLU A 28 7.66 -1.16 -7.06
CA GLU A 28 9.03 -0.81 -6.68
C GLU A 28 9.27 0.71 -6.71
N ALA A 29 8.66 1.41 -7.66
CA ALA A 29 8.67 2.86 -7.69
C ALA A 29 7.88 3.47 -6.51
N ALA A 30 6.67 2.95 -6.25
CA ALA A 30 5.80 3.41 -5.17
C ALA A 30 6.43 3.20 -3.79
N ALA A 31 7.10 2.07 -3.57
CA ALA A 31 7.79 1.77 -2.31
C ALA A 31 8.93 2.75 -1.97
N ARG A 32 9.40 3.54 -2.94
CA ARG A 32 10.42 4.58 -2.74
C ARG A 32 9.82 5.96 -2.45
N LEU A 33 8.50 6.11 -2.50
CA LEU A 33 7.83 7.38 -2.28
C LEU A 33 7.72 7.65 -0.76
N PRO A 34 8.09 8.85 -0.28
CA PRO A 34 8.01 9.18 1.15
C PRO A 34 6.59 9.08 1.74
N ALA A 35 5.56 9.33 0.91
CA ALA A 35 4.16 9.26 1.32
C ALA A 35 3.63 7.82 1.43
N VAL A 36 4.33 6.84 0.85
CA VAL A 36 3.94 5.43 0.84
C VAL A 36 4.64 4.72 1.98
N ARG A 37 3.86 4.28 2.97
CA ARG A 37 4.35 3.42 4.05
C ARG A 37 4.60 2.01 3.56
N ARG A 38 3.77 1.55 2.63
CA ARG A 38 3.84 0.21 2.07
C ARG A 38 3.26 0.11 0.67
N ALA A 39 3.85 -0.75 -0.15
CA ALA A 39 3.31 -1.12 -1.46
C ALA A 39 3.20 -2.64 -1.59
N ALA A 40 1.99 -3.15 -1.82
CA ALA A 40 1.68 -4.56 -2.01
C ALA A 40 0.96 -4.79 -3.35
N LEU A 41 1.12 -6.00 -3.91
CA LEU A 41 0.47 -6.39 -5.15
C LEU A 41 -0.67 -7.35 -4.90
N PHE A 42 -1.80 -7.06 -5.53
CA PHE A 42 -3.01 -7.86 -5.51
C PHE A 42 -3.42 -8.14 -6.95
N GLY A 43 -2.86 -9.19 -7.53
CA GLY A 43 -3.02 -9.50 -8.96
C GLY A 43 -2.43 -8.38 -9.85
N ASP A 44 -3.31 -7.65 -10.53
CA ASP A 44 -2.96 -6.50 -11.38
C ASP A 44 -3.16 -5.14 -10.70
N ARG A 45 -3.47 -5.15 -9.40
CA ARG A 45 -3.73 -3.97 -8.58
C ARG A 45 -2.60 -3.74 -7.61
N LEU A 46 -2.33 -2.46 -7.36
CA LEU A 46 -1.34 -2.01 -6.41
C LEU A 46 -2.07 -1.44 -5.18
N HIS A 47 -1.83 -2.02 -4.03
CA HIS A 47 -2.36 -1.51 -2.75
C HIS A 47 -1.25 -0.74 -2.04
N LEU A 48 -1.51 0.55 -1.81
CA LEU A 48 -0.56 1.46 -1.20
C LEU A 48 -1.09 1.92 0.15
N THR A 49 -0.38 1.59 1.22
CA THR A 49 -0.69 2.11 2.55
C THR A 49 -0.07 3.49 2.70
N VAL A 50 -0.91 4.49 2.96
CA VAL A 50 -0.52 5.90 3.17
C VAL A 50 -1.07 6.40 4.50
N ALA A 51 -0.63 7.59 4.96
CA ALA A 51 -1.15 8.14 6.21
C ALA A 51 -2.59 8.65 6.03
N SER A 52 -2.86 9.32 4.91
CA SER A 52 -4.20 9.76 4.52
C SER A 52 -4.34 9.70 3.00
N VAL A 53 -5.31 8.95 2.49
CA VAL A 53 -5.56 8.88 1.03
C VAL A 53 -5.91 10.24 0.46
N GLU A 54 -6.64 11.06 1.21
CA GLU A 54 -7.04 12.40 0.76
C GLU A 54 -5.84 13.34 0.61
N ALA A 55 -4.90 13.33 1.57
CA ALA A 55 -3.72 14.19 1.52
C ALA A 55 -2.60 13.64 0.62
N ASP A 56 -2.35 12.34 0.70
CA ASP A 56 -1.18 11.69 0.07
C ASP A 56 -1.52 11.14 -1.32
N GLY A 57 -2.77 10.77 -1.58
CA GLY A 57 -3.21 10.13 -2.82
C GLY A 57 -2.84 10.91 -4.09
N PRO A 58 -3.15 12.22 -4.18
CA PRO A 58 -2.77 13.03 -5.34
C PRO A 58 -1.25 13.09 -5.57
N ALA A 59 -0.46 13.15 -4.49
CA ALA A 59 1.00 13.18 -4.58
C ALA A 59 1.57 11.84 -5.07
N VAL A 60 1.03 10.73 -4.55
CA VAL A 60 1.40 9.37 -4.98
C VAL A 60 1.06 9.15 -6.46
N GLU A 61 -0.14 9.52 -6.88
CA GLU A 61 -0.59 9.41 -8.26
C GLU A 61 0.29 10.25 -9.22
N ALA A 62 0.61 11.49 -8.82
CA ALA A 62 1.51 12.36 -9.58
C ALA A 62 2.92 11.77 -9.70
N ALA A 63 3.47 11.22 -8.63
CA ALA A 63 4.79 10.61 -8.62
C ALA A 63 4.86 9.36 -9.51
N LEU A 64 3.83 8.51 -9.49
CA LEU A 64 3.72 7.37 -10.41
C LEU A 64 3.68 7.82 -11.87
N ARG A 65 2.96 8.90 -12.18
CA ARG A 65 2.96 9.49 -13.53
C ARG A 65 4.33 10.01 -13.95
N GLN A 66 5.02 10.72 -13.05
CA GLN A 66 6.37 11.23 -13.32
C GLN A 66 7.39 10.12 -13.53
N ALA A 67 7.22 8.97 -12.86
CA ALA A 67 8.02 7.77 -13.07
C ALA A 67 7.67 7.01 -14.36
N GLY A 68 6.75 7.52 -15.19
CA GLY A 68 6.39 6.95 -16.48
C GLY A 68 5.32 5.85 -16.42
N PHE A 69 4.55 5.78 -15.33
CA PHE A 69 3.40 4.88 -15.23
C PHE A 69 2.07 5.61 -15.50
N ALA A 70 1.04 4.85 -15.86
CA ALA A 70 -0.29 5.38 -16.17
C ALA A 70 -1.33 4.76 -15.21
N PRO A 71 -1.49 5.31 -13.99
CA PRO A 71 -2.54 4.87 -13.08
C PRO A 71 -3.91 5.18 -13.68
N ARG A 72 -4.77 4.15 -13.78
CA ARG A 72 -6.09 4.20 -14.45
C ARG A 72 -7.25 4.38 -13.47
N GLU A 73 -7.18 3.72 -12.33
CA GLU A 73 -8.18 3.82 -11.26
C GLU A 73 -7.42 4.01 -9.96
N VAL A 74 -7.72 5.09 -9.25
CA VAL A 74 -7.09 5.44 -7.97
C VAL A 74 -8.21 5.76 -7.00
N HIS A 75 -8.41 4.91 -6.00
CA HIS A 75 -9.46 5.11 -5.01
C HIS A 75 -9.08 4.50 -3.66
N ARG A 76 -9.70 5.04 -2.60
CA ARG A 76 -9.60 4.48 -1.26
C ARG A 76 -10.34 3.14 -1.20
N ILE A 77 -9.74 2.16 -0.53
CA ILE A 77 -10.40 0.91 -0.14
C ILE A 77 -10.29 0.68 1.37
N GLU A 78 -11.11 -0.21 1.90
CA GLU A 78 -10.88 -0.75 3.24
C GLU A 78 -9.75 -1.78 3.19
N PRO A 79 -8.82 -1.79 4.16
CA PRO A 79 -7.75 -2.78 4.22
C PRO A 79 -8.33 -4.19 4.29
N SER A 80 -7.80 -5.12 3.50
CA SER A 80 -8.18 -6.53 3.52
C SER A 80 -7.48 -7.28 4.65
N LEU A 81 -7.92 -8.50 4.96
CA LEU A 81 -7.16 -9.38 5.87
C LEU A 81 -5.76 -9.71 5.35
N GLU A 82 -5.60 -9.76 4.03
CA GLU A 82 -4.32 -10.02 3.40
C GLU A 82 -3.37 -8.83 3.60
N ASP A 83 -3.86 -7.58 3.58
CA ASP A 83 -3.07 -6.41 3.96
C ASP A 83 -2.57 -6.49 5.41
N VAL A 84 -3.44 -6.90 6.34
CA VAL A 84 -3.07 -7.06 7.76
C VAL A 84 -2.04 -8.17 7.96
N PHE A 85 -2.21 -9.30 7.27
CA PHE A 85 -1.27 -10.41 7.31
C PHE A 85 0.11 -10.00 6.79
N ILE A 86 0.12 -9.31 5.64
CA ILE A 86 1.29 -8.77 4.98
C ILE A 86 2.00 -7.75 5.89
N GLU A 87 1.26 -6.90 6.63
CA GLU A 87 1.81 -5.99 7.64
C GLU A 87 2.53 -6.71 8.77
N ARG A 88 1.89 -7.72 9.37
CA ARG A 88 2.48 -8.45 10.51
C ARG A 88 3.72 -9.25 10.15
N ILE A 89 3.78 -9.86 8.97
CA ILE A 89 4.98 -10.58 8.54
C ILE A 89 6.16 -9.62 8.36
N ALA A 90 5.95 -8.48 7.71
CA ALA A 90 7.05 -7.52 7.51
C ALA A 90 7.54 -6.92 8.83
N GLY A 91 6.62 -6.65 9.77
CA GLY A 91 6.98 -6.18 11.11
C GLY A 91 7.77 -7.21 11.92
N ALA A 92 7.45 -8.50 11.78
CA ALA A 92 8.20 -9.58 12.42
C ALA A 92 9.64 -9.71 11.86
N GLN A 93 9.82 -9.55 10.55
CA GLN A 93 11.15 -9.64 9.92
C GLN A 93 12.08 -8.48 10.31
N ALA A 94 11.55 -7.26 10.48
CA ALA A 94 12.34 -6.11 10.92
C ALA A 94 12.79 -6.21 12.39
N ALA A 95 12.04 -6.92 13.24
CA ALA A 95 12.39 -7.13 14.64
C ALA A 95 13.49 -8.18 14.85
N GLU A 96 13.59 -9.17 13.96
CA GLU A 96 14.64 -10.20 14.00
C GLU A 96 16.00 -9.71 13.49
N GLU A 97 16.05 -8.76 12.55
CA GLU A 97 17.32 -8.15 12.08
C GLU A 97 17.89 -7.10 13.04
N ALA A 98 17.10 -6.62 14.01
CA ALA A 98 17.50 -5.64 15.02
C ALA A 98 17.91 -6.26 16.37
N ALA A 99 17.86 -7.60 16.50
CA ALA A 99 18.20 -8.36 17.70
C ALA A 99 19.55 -9.09 17.54
#